data_AF-A0A356FSU4-F1
#
_entry.id   AF-A0A356FSU4-F1
#
_cell.length_a   1.000
_cell.length_b   1.000
_cell.length_c   1.000
_cell.angle_alpha   90.00
_cell.angle_beta   90.00
_cell.angle_gamma   90.00
#
_symmetry.space_group_name_H-M   'P 1'
#
loop_
_entity.id
_entity.type
_entity.pdbx_description
1 polymer ?
#
loop_
_entity_poly.entity_id
_entity_poly.type
_entity_poly.pdbx_seq_one_letter_code
_entity_poly.pdbx_strand_id
1 'polypeptide(L)'
;MHVLLAVFVLMLAPVLTTVAQPNWSNPKVLQINTVTPNATLFSYPSLTTAVSYDASTSSHYQSLNGSWKFHWSSTPENRPKNFFVKDYNDRNWDTIEVPSNWEIQGYGTAIYSNIPYPFPK
;
A
#
# COMPACT_ATOMS: atom_id res chain seq x y z
N MET A 1 51.88 -49.70 -10.86
CA MET A 1 50.46 -49.75 -11.26
C MET A 1 49.71 -48.73 -10.41
N HIS A 2 49.69 -47.47 -10.86
CA HIS A 2 49.12 -46.34 -10.10
C HIS A 2 47.68 -46.13 -10.54
N VAL A 3 46.72 -46.44 -9.67
CA VAL A 3 45.31 -46.15 -9.89
C VAL A 3 45.03 -44.76 -9.33
N LEU A 4 44.85 -43.77 -10.20
CA LEU A 4 44.43 -42.42 -9.82
C LEU A 4 42.94 -42.44 -9.43
N LEU A 5 42.67 -42.16 -8.16
CA LEU A 5 41.33 -41.92 -7.64
C LEU A 5 40.98 -40.44 -7.89
N ALA A 6 40.16 -40.16 -8.91
CA ALA A 6 39.66 -38.81 -9.18
C ALA A 6 38.54 -38.48 -8.17
N VAL A 7 38.84 -37.64 -7.19
CA VAL A 7 37.86 -37.08 -6.25
C VAL A 7 37.10 -35.97 -6.96
N PHE A 8 35.85 -36.24 -7.32
CA PHE A 8 34.94 -35.27 -7.91
C PHE A 8 34.33 -34.42 -6.79
N VAL A 9 34.91 -33.25 -6.51
CA VAL A 9 34.37 -32.30 -5.53
C VAL A 9 33.16 -31.61 -6.17
N LEU A 10 31.96 -32.01 -5.72
CA LEU A 10 30.70 -31.36 -6.09
C LEU A 10 30.65 -29.98 -5.40
N MET A 11 31.01 -28.91 -6.11
CA MET A 11 30.80 -27.55 -5.61
C MET A 11 29.29 -27.26 -5.59
N LEU A 12 28.67 -27.28 -4.40
CA LEU A 12 27.38 -26.64 -4.19
C LEU A 12 27.57 -25.13 -4.33
N ALA A 13 27.28 -24.59 -5.51
CA ALA A 13 27.16 -23.16 -5.69
C ALA A 13 25.97 -22.67 -4.86
N PRO A 14 26.13 -21.63 -4.02
CA PRO A 14 25.00 -21.04 -3.33
C PRO A 14 24.05 -20.44 -4.38
N VAL A 15 22.85 -20.98 -4.47
CA VAL A 15 21.77 -20.36 -5.23
C VAL A 15 21.44 -19.05 -4.52
N LEU A 16 21.85 -17.93 -5.12
CA LEU A 16 21.39 -16.61 -4.70
C LEU A 16 19.88 -16.55 -4.94
N THR A 17 19.09 -16.80 -3.91
CA THR A 17 17.66 -16.51 -3.92
C THR A 17 17.51 -15.00 -4.00
N THR A 18 17.18 -14.48 -5.19
CA THR A 18 16.81 -13.07 -5.31
C THR A 18 15.45 -12.91 -4.63
N VAL A 19 15.45 -12.31 -3.44
CA VAL A 19 14.19 -11.90 -2.82
C VAL A 19 13.64 -10.80 -3.74
N ALA A 20 12.52 -11.08 -4.39
CA ALA A 20 11.85 -10.10 -5.23
C ALA A 20 11.57 -8.85 -4.37
N GLN A 21 12.16 -7.72 -4.78
CA GLN A 21 11.96 -6.45 -4.08
C GLN A 21 10.47 -6.08 -4.11
N PRO A 22 9.89 -5.57 -3.02
CA PRO A 22 8.51 -5.15 -3.04
C PRO A 22 8.33 -3.95 -3.99
N ASN A 23 7.14 -3.80 -4.55
CA ASN A 23 6.88 -2.75 -5.55
C ASN A 23 7.20 -1.34 -5.03
N TRP A 24 6.98 -1.07 -3.73
CA TRP A 24 7.28 0.22 -3.11
C TRP A 24 8.79 0.53 -3.01
N SER A 25 9.68 -0.45 -3.25
CA SER A 25 11.13 -0.25 -3.37
C SER A 25 11.63 -0.26 -4.82
N ASN A 26 10.73 -0.37 -5.81
CA ASN A 26 11.09 -0.45 -7.23
C ASN A 26 10.69 0.82 -7.98
N PRO A 27 11.62 1.72 -8.33
CA PRO A 27 11.31 2.99 -8.99
C PRO A 27 10.79 2.84 -10.43
N LYS A 28 10.88 1.64 -11.03
CA LYS A 28 10.30 1.35 -12.35
C LYS A 28 8.81 1.02 -12.27
N VAL A 29 8.28 0.79 -11.08
CA VAL A 29 6.87 0.45 -10.84
C VAL A 29 6.19 1.63 -10.17
N LEU A 30 5.57 2.50 -10.97
CA LEU A 30 4.84 3.67 -10.47
C LEU A 30 3.36 3.37 -10.17
N GLN A 31 2.75 2.48 -10.96
CA GLN A 31 1.35 2.11 -10.86
C GLN A 31 1.10 0.72 -11.46
N ILE A 32 0.06 0.03 -11.00
CA ILE A 32 -0.37 -1.27 -11.51
C ILE A 32 -1.89 -1.24 -11.65
N ASN A 33 -2.43 -1.60 -12.82
CA ASN A 33 -3.87 -1.72 -13.09
C ASN A 33 -4.69 -0.44 -12.79
N THR A 34 -4.08 0.73 -12.91
CA THR A 34 -4.79 2.01 -12.77
C THR A 34 -5.40 2.46 -14.10
N VAL A 35 -6.44 3.28 -14.02
CA VAL A 35 -7.03 3.94 -15.20
C VAL A 35 -6.07 5.00 -15.75
N THR A 36 -6.14 5.25 -17.06
CA THR A 36 -5.33 6.31 -17.69
C THR A 36 -5.74 7.69 -17.16
N PRO A 37 -4.79 8.59 -16.86
CA PRO A 37 -5.11 9.96 -16.43
C PRO A 37 -6.06 10.65 -17.41
N ASN A 38 -7.12 11.25 -16.88
CA ASN A 38 -8.14 11.98 -17.64
C ASN A 38 -8.66 13.17 -16.83
N ALA A 39 -9.51 13.99 -17.45
CA ALA A 39 -10.18 15.08 -16.75
C ALA A 39 -11.13 14.54 -15.68
N THR A 40 -11.34 15.28 -14.59
CA THR A 40 -12.31 14.90 -13.56
C THR A 40 -13.72 14.84 -14.14
N LEU A 41 -14.35 13.67 -14.06
CA LEU A 41 -15.68 13.41 -14.59
C LEU A 41 -16.56 12.76 -13.52
N PHE A 42 -17.79 13.25 -13.40
CA PHE A 42 -18.84 12.62 -12.59
C PHE A 42 -20.05 12.37 -13.47
N SER A 43 -20.71 11.23 -13.25
CA SER A 43 -21.99 10.93 -13.89
C SER A 43 -23.09 11.65 -13.13
N TYR A 44 -23.95 12.38 -13.85
CA TYR A 44 -25.12 13.05 -13.28
C TYR A 44 -26.39 12.54 -14.00
N PRO A 45 -27.49 12.28 -13.28
CA PRO A 45 -28.72 11.79 -13.88
C PRO A 45 -29.48 12.87 -14.69
N SER A 46 -29.17 14.15 -14.49
CA SER A 46 -29.83 15.27 -15.18
C SER A 46 -28.91 16.47 -15.36
N LEU A 47 -29.25 17.36 -16.31
CA LEU A 47 -28.57 18.64 -16.48
C LEU A 47 -28.68 19.51 -15.23
N THR A 48 -29.84 19.53 -14.57
CA THR A 48 -30.07 20.32 -13.36
C THR A 48 -29.10 19.93 -12.23
N THR A 49 -28.87 18.64 -12.03
CA THR A 49 -27.85 18.15 -11.07
C THR A 49 -26.43 18.39 -11.56
N ALA A 50 -26.16 18.38 -12.87
CA ALA A 50 -24.82 18.61 -13.41
C ALA A 50 -24.36 20.07 -13.24
N VAL A 51 -25.29 21.04 -13.32
CA VAL A 51 -25.00 22.48 -13.19
C VAL A 51 -24.53 22.86 -11.78
N SER A 52 -24.85 22.07 -10.75
CA SER A 52 -24.34 22.33 -9.40
C SER A 52 -22.83 22.08 -9.27
N TYR A 53 -22.24 21.28 -10.17
CA TYR A 53 -20.87 20.76 -10.10
C TYR A 53 -20.55 19.99 -8.81
N ASP A 54 -21.57 19.64 -8.02
CA ASP A 54 -21.42 18.90 -6.78
C ASP A 54 -21.76 17.43 -7.02
N ALA A 55 -20.71 16.60 -7.10
CA ALA A 55 -20.83 15.16 -7.31
C ALA A 55 -21.71 14.47 -6.26
N SER A 56 -21.78 14.99 -5.04
CA SER A 56 -22.58 14.41 -3.96
C SER A 56 -24.09 14.48 -4.22
N THR A 57 -24.52 15.37 -5.12
CA THR A 57 -25.92 15.48 -5.55
C THR A 57 -26.32 14.40 -6.56
N SER A 58 -25.37 13.66 -7.11
CA SER A 58 -25.64 12.59 -8.08
C SER A 58 -26.03 11.29 -7.39
N SER A 59 -27.07 10.63 -7.90
CA SER A 59 -27.45 9.27 -7.51
C SER A 59 -26.40 8.20 -7.88
N HIS A 60 -25.40 8.56 -8.69
CA HIS A 60 -24.29 7.69 -9.08
C HIS A 60 -23.04 7.89 -8.22
N TYR A 61 -23.14 8.70 -7.17
CA TYR A 61 -22.06 8.98 -6.24
C TYR A 61 -22.35 8.35 -4.88
N GLN A 62 -21.33 7.73 -4.29
CA GLN A 62 -21.35 7.25 -2.92
C GLN A 62 -20.06 7.67 -2.23
N SER A 63 -20.19 8.47 -1.16
CA SER A 63 -19.04 8.77 -0.31
C SER A 63 -18.70 7.54 0.55
N LEU A 64 -17.41 7.28 0.69
CA LEU A 64 -16.86 6.29 1.63
C LEU A 64 -16.12 6.97 2.79
N ASN A 65 -16.27 8.29 2.95
CA ASN A 65 -15.74 9.02 4.09
C ASN A 65 -16.49 8.62 5.38
N GLY A 66 -15.83 8.75 6.51
CA GLY A 66 -16.36 8.42 7.83
C GLY A 66 -15.42 7.50 8.61
N SER A 67 -15.99 6.68 9.49
CA SER A 67 -15.24 5.82 10.40
C SER A 67 -14.78 4.51 9.75
N TRP A 68 -13.47 4.23 9.81
CA TRP A 68 -12.85 3.02 9.27
C TRP A 68 -12.13 2.24 10.35
N LYS A 69 -12.16 0.90 10.28
CA LYS A 69 -11.31 0.04 11.11
C LYS A 69 -9.84 0.26 10.73
N PHE A 70 -9.00 0.50 11.73
CA PHE A 70 -7.63 0.91 11.52
C PHE A 70 -6.67 0.21 12.48
N HIS A 71 -5.51 -0.21 11.95
CA HIS A 71 -4.43 -0.80 12.71
C HIS A 71 -3.09 -0.27 12.21
N TRP A 72 -2.37 0.42 13.09
CA TRP A 72 -1.05 0.96 12.78
C TRP A 72 0.04 -0.08 13.09
N SER A 73 1.08 -0.13 12.26
CA SER A 73 2.27 -0.96 12.50
C SER A 73 3.51 -0.19 12.10
N SER A 74 4.54 -0.22 12.96
CA SER A 74 5.78 0.54 12.78
C SER A 74 6.60 0.09 11.58
N THR A 75 6.47 -1.17 11.17
CA THR A 75 7.09 -1.71 9.96
C THR A 75 6.10 -2.62 9.21
N PRO A 76 6.26 -2.81 7.90
CA PRO A 76 5.40 -3.70 7.13
C PRO A 76 5.37 -5.13 7.66
N GLU A 77 6.46 -5.65 8.21
CA GLU A 77 6.58 -7.04 8.70
C GLU A 77 5.68 -7.30 9.91
N ASN A 78 5.44 -6.27 10.72
CA ASN A 78 4.61 -6.32 11.93
C ASN A 78 3.11 -6.18 11.65
N ARG A 79 2.73 -5.90 10.40
CA ARG A 79 1.31 -5.78 10.04
C ARG A 79 0.56 -7.10 10.28
N PRO A 80 -0.72 -7.07 10.64
CA PRO A 80 -1.53 -8.28 10.75
C PRO A 80 -1.56 -9.02 9.41
N LYS A 81 -1.15 -10.29 9.39
CA LYS A 81 -1.12 -11.10 8.17
C LYS A 81 -2.55 -11.43 7.72
N ASN A 82 -2.77 -11.48 6.41
CA ASN A 82 -4.06 -11.84 5.79
C ASN A 82 -5.24 -10.90 6.16
N PHE A 83 -4.97 -9.67 6.62
CA PHE A 83 -6.00 -8.70 6.99
C PHE A 83 -6.99 -8.35 5.86
N PHE A 84 -6.61 -8.59 4.61
CA PHE A 84 -7.42 -8.35 3.41
C PHE A 84 -8.45 -9.46 3.12
N VAL A 85 -8.40 -10.58 3.85
CA VAL A 85 -9.37 -11.67 3.70
C VAL A 85 -10.72 -11.21 4.27
N LYS A 86 -11.80 -11.47 3.51
CA LYS A 86 -13.17 -11.00 3.84
C LYS A 86 -13.61 -11.32 5.27
N ASP A 87 -13.26 -12.51 5.77
CA ASP A 87 -13.69 -13.00 7.08
C ASP A 87 -12.62 -12.81 8.17
N TYR A 88 -11.63 -11.94 7.93
CA TYR A 88 -10.63 -11.58 8.94
C TYR A 88 -11.30 -10.92 10.15
N ASN A 89 -10.91 -11.32 11.35
CA ASN A 89 -11.47 -10.76 12.58
C ASN A 89 -10.70 -9.49 13.01
N ASP A 90 -11.28 -8.33 12.74
CA ASP A 90 -10.75 -7.00 13.05
C ASP A 90 -11.41 -6.35 14.29
N ARG A 91 -12.14 -7.13 15.11
CA ARG A 91 -12.91 -6.59 16.26
C ARG A 91 -12.07 -5.79 17.25
N ASN A 92 -10.79 -6.15 17.39
CA ASN A 92 -9.86 -5.49 18.30
C ASN A 92 -9.12 -4.29 17.67
N TRP A 93 -9.46 -3.92 16.44
CA TRP A 93 -8.89 -2.74 15.78
C TRP A 93 -9.58 -1.48 16.26
N ASP A 94 -8.79 -0.42 16.31
CA ASP A 94 -9.25 0.93 16.54
C ASP A 94 -10.13 1.41 15.36
N THR A 95 -10.62 2.64 15.48
CA THR A 95 -11.40 3.30 14.45
C THR A 95 -10.81 4.68 14.17
N ILE A 96 -10.67 5.05 12.90
CA ILE A 96 -10.13 6.34 12.45
C ILE A 96 -11.14 7.03 11.52
N GLU A 97 -11.19 8.36 11.57
CA GLU A 97 -11.97 9.16 10.63
C GLU A 97 -11.22 9.38 9.32
N VAL A 98 -11.88 9.13 8.19
CA VAL A 98 -11.33 9.29 6.83
C VAL A 98 -12.11 10.40 6.11
N PRO A 99 -11.43 11.42 5.53
CA PRO A 99 -9.98 11.57 5.39
C PRO A 99 -9.30 12.22 6.62
N SER A 100 -8.12 11.73 6.98
CA SER A 100 -7.23 12.36 7.98
C SER A 100 -5.78 11.92 7.78
N ASN A 101 -4.82 12.64 8.39
CA ASN A 101 -3.47 12.12 8.60
C ASN A 101 -3.46 11.34 9.92
N TRP A 102 -2.87 10.14 9.98
CA TRP A 102 -2.94 9.34 11.21
C TRP A 102 -2.13 9.93 12.37
N GLU A 103 -1.13 10.78 12.10
CA GLU A 103 -0.29 11.40 13.14
C GLU A 103 -1.09 12.36 14.02
N ILE A 104 -2.08 13.05 13.45
CA ILE A 104 -2.99 13.92 14.22
C ILE A 104 -4.08 13.11 14.97
N GLN A 105 -4.19 11.82 14.68
CA GLN A 105 -5.10 10.88 15.34
C GLN A 105 -4.38 10.03 16.41
N GLY A 106 -3.10 10.31 16.69
CA GLY A 106 -2.32 9.66 17.76
C GLY A 106 -1.43 8.49 17.32
N TYR A 107 -1.26 8.25 16.01
CA TYR A 107 -0.44 7.16 15.49
C TYR A 107 0.89 7.66 14.90
N GLY A 108 2.00 7.01 15.23
CA GLY A 108 3.32 7.39 14.70
C GLY A 108 3.78 8.76 15.19
N THR A 109 4.59 9.45 14.38
CA THR A 109 5.20 10.73 14.76
C THR A 109 5.19 11.68 13.56
N ALA A 110 4.61 12.87 13.74
CA ALA A 110 4.72 13.94 12.75
C ALA A 110 6.15 14.49 12.73
N ILE A 111 6.82 14.46 11.57
CA ILE A 111 8.20 14.91 11.40
C ILE A 111 8.23 16.06 10.39
N TYR A 112 8.84 17.17 10.79
CA TYR A 112 9.19 18.27 9.89
C TYR A 112 10.69 18.21 9.59
N SER A 113 11.05 18.25 8.30
CA SER A 113 12.43 18.39 7.85
C SER A 113 12.49 19.28 6.62
N ASN A 114 13.47 20.18 6.56
CA ASN A 114 13.65 21.10 5.45
C ASN A 114 14.46 20.48 4.30
N ILE A 115 15.62 19.90 4.60
CA ILE A 115 16.59 19.40 3.62
C ILE A 115 16.85 17.89 3.77
N PRO A 116 17.27 17.37 4.94
CA PRO A 116 17.59 15.95 5.04
C PRO A 116 16.32 15.09 4.99
N TYR A 117 16.41 13.92 4.37
CA TYR A 117 15.34 12.94 4.49
C TYR A 117 15.18 12.50 5.95
N PRO A 118 13.95 12.22 6.41
CA PRO A 118 13.70 11.72 7.77
C PRO A 118 14.06 10.23 7.94
N PHE A 119 14.75 9.64 6.96
CA PHE A 119 15.18 8.24 6.94
C PHE A 119 16.61 8.11 6.36
N PRO A 120 17.33 7.01 6.69
CA PRO A 120 18.66 6.74 6.14
C PRO A 120 18.69 6.65 4.61
N LYS A 121 19.82 7.00 4.01
CA LYS A 121 20.09 6.83 2.56
C LYS A 121 20.42 5.38 2.22
#